data_AF-A0A355FYZ9-F1
#
_entry.id   AF-A0A355FYZ9-F1
#
_cell.length_a   1.000
_cell.length_b   1.000
_cell.length_c   1.000
_cell.angle_alpha   90.00
_cell.angle_beta   90.00
_cell.angle_gamma   90.00
#
_symmetry.space_group_name_H-M   'P 1'
#
loop_
_entity.id
_entity.type
_entity.pdbx_description
1 polymer ?
#
loop_
_entity_poly.entity_id
_entity_poly.type
_entity_poly.pdbx_seq_one_letter_code
_entity_poly.pdbx_strand_id
1 'polypeptide(L)'
;MSRMERSLLNQPDVYWARAAAEEVVRAFPDLPVYTVSSGISPSGEIHFGNFREIMTQHAVAEELRKMGKKVHFVFVWDEFDALRKIPAGVDPSWEAHLRKPLTSVPDPLGNYPSWAKRHEAAFEKSLAELDINVEFRYQTAVYESGAYDDAIVKALRERETIAKILLSHMSEKSKQAKEIDEADFIASYYPVSVFSSFTGKDTTEILSYDGDSMLAYRCQETGKEETISLRERHIVKLAWKTDWAMRWADMGVNFESAGKDHLSPDGSYDVSQDIVKSVYGTEAPLSLAYEFIGIRGLGAKMSGSKGNAVTPGALMEIYETPLLLWLYFRKQPFQRFDLAFDSEILRQYAELDAEVEKLRAGKLSEPDVEALRLAGADTLSNKLIPFRQAIAFGQIVQWDVDKVVYMLESLDLHYDRASVESRLKKAQAYLEKHHPEDAVALLGETNRFYRSNMSHDRLGLISKLREVLSNGEDDIAKLEVLMYDIPKREGMSEEEKKKAQRDFFKDVYQLLIGKDTGPRLSTFLWATDRERVLGLLQTDL
;
A
#
# COMPACT_ATOMS: atom_id res chain seq x y z
N MET A 1 26.82 -3.82 18.17
CA MET A 1 26.50 -3.25 16.84
C MET A 1 24.99 -3.15 16.77
N SER A 2 24.46 -2.02 16.31
CA SER A 2 23.00 -1.77 16.30
C SER A 2 22.34 -2.15 14.97
N ARG A 3 23.13 -2.43 13.92
CA ARG A 3 22.61 -2.87 12.61
C ARG A 3 22.63 -4.40 12.53
N MET A 4 21.49 -4.98 12.16
CA MET A 4 21.40 -6.41 11.90
C MET A 4 22.05 -6.76 10.56
N GLU A 5 22.91 -7.78 10.56
CA GLU A 5 23.50 -8.30 9.33
C GLU A 5 22.51 -9.16 8.54
N ARG A 6 22.65 -9.18 7.20
CA ARG A 6 21.80 -10.04 6.35
C ARG A 6 21.99 -11.53 6.63
N SER A 7 23.17 -11.92 7.10
CA SER A 7 23.50 -13.30 7.50
C SER A 7 22.56 -13.79 8.62
N LEU A 8 22.24 -12.93 9.59
CA LEU A 8 21.32 -13.22 10.69
C LEU A 8 19.92 -13.62 10.19
N LEU A 9 19.44 -12.97 9.13
CA LEU A 9 18.10 -13.18 8.58
C LEU A 9 18.01 -14.35 7.58
N ASN A 10 19.16 -14.93 7.21
CA ASN A 10 19.30 -16.02 6.23
C ASN A 10 19.54 -17.39 6.89
N GLN A 11 19.14 -17.54 8.15
CA GLN A 11 19.27 -18.81 8.85
C GLN A 11 18.34 -19.87 8.22
N PRO A 12 18.84 -21.08 7.90
CA PRO A 12 18.01 -22.17 7.42
C PRO A 12 16.90 -22.48 8.42
N ASP A 13 15.69 -22.70 7.93
CA ASP A 13 14.51 -23.09 8.71
C ASP A 13 14.08 -22.10 9.81
N VAL A 14 14.68 -20.92 9.91
CA VAL A 14 14.27 -19.86 10.86
C VAL A 14 13.60 -18.73 10.09
N TYR A 15 12.38 -18.37 10.50
CA TYR A 15 11.68 -17.23 9.94
C TYR A 15 12.46 -15.93 10.20
N TRP A 16 12.58 -15.07 9.20
CA TRP A 16 13.47 -13.89 9.29
C TRP A 16 13.08 -12.94 10.44
N ALA A 17 11.78 -12.76 10.69
CA ALA A 17 11.30 -11.88 11.76
C ALA A 17 11.57 -12.51 13.13
N ARG A 18 11.58 -13.85 13.20
CA ARG A 18 11.93 -14.58 14.41
C ARG A 18 13.41 -14.39 14.74
N ALA A 19 14.29 -14.53 13.75
CA ALA A 19 15.72 -14.26 13.93
C ALA A 19 15.99 -12.80 14.36
N ALA A 20 15.24 -11.83 13.82
CA ALA A 20 15.33 -10.43 14.23
C ALA A 20 14.83 -10.23 15.67
N ALA A 21 13.70 -10.82 16.06
CA ALA A 21 13.15 -10.73 17.42
C ALA A 21 14.10 -11.35 18.46
N GLU A 22 14.72 -12.48 18.15
CA GLU A 22 15.74 -13.11 19.00
C GLU A 22 16.96 -12.22 19.19
N GLU A 23 17.39 -11.53 18.13
CA GLU A 23 18.49 -10.58 18.22
C GLU A 23 18.11 -9.33 19.05
N VAL A 24 16.87 -8.84 18.95
CA VAL A 24 16.37 -7.77 19.83
C VAL A 24 16.43 -8.19 21.29
N VAL A 25 15.98 -9.41 21.63
CA VAL A 25 16.03 -9.92 23.01
C VAL A 25 17.47 -10.12 23.48
N ARG A 26 18.39 -10.53 22.59
CA ARG A 26 19.81 -10.68 22.92
C ARG A 26 20.50 -9.34 23.17
N ALA A 27 20.21 -8.32 22.36
CA ALA A 27 20.77 -6.98 22.53
C ALA A 27 20.19 -6.24 23.74
N PHE A 28 18.92 -6.49 24.06
CA PHE A 28 18.20 -5.88 25.18
C PHE A 28 17.59 -6.95 26.09
N PRO A 29 18.40 -7.57 26.97
CA PRO A 29 17.95 -8.67 27.81
C PRO A 29 16.97 -8.20 28.90
N ASP A 30 15.96 -9.04 29.16
CA ASP A 30 15.05 -8.95 30.32
C ASP A 30 14.30 -7.62 30.51
N LEU A 31 13.99 -6.93 29.41
CA LEU A 31 13.15 -5.74 29.48
C LEU A 31 11.70 -6.10 29.88
N PRO A 32 11.05 -5.29 30.74
CA PRO A 32 9.66 -5.50 31.10
C PRO A 32 8.70 -5.29 29.91
N VAL A 33 9.07 -4.41 28.97
CA VAL A 33 8.37 -4.11 27.72
C VAL A 33 9.42 -3.84 26.65
N TYR A 34 9.21 -4.38 25.45
CA TYR A 34 10.00 -4.11 24.26
C TYR A 34 9.27 -3.11 23.37
N THR A 35 9.91 -1.99 23.05
CA THR A 35 9.33 -0.94 22.20
C THR A 35 9.77 -1.12 20.75
N VAL A 36 8.79 -1.31 19.86
CA VAL A 36 8.96 -1.36 18.40
C VAL A 36 8.40 -0.06 17.83
N SER A 37 9.17 0.65 17.00
CA SER A 37 8.80 1.95 16.44
C SER A 37 8.77 1.93 14.91
N SER A 38 7.79 2.59 14.31
CA SER A 38 7.75 2.99 12.90
C SER A 38 7.33 4.46 12.83
N GLY A 39 7.67 5.17 11.76
CA GLY A 39 7.25 6.56 11.63
C GLY A 39 7.23 7.11 10.21
N ILE A 40 6.31 8.04 9.96
CA ILE A 40 6.13 8.67 8.65
C ILE A 40 5.71 10.14 8.83
N SER A 41 6.28 11.04 8.02
CA SER A 41 5.74 12.41 7.88
C SER A 41 4.53 12.41 6.92
N PRO A 42 3.32 12.85 7.33
CA PRO A 42 2.12 12.87 6.51
C PRO A 42 2.09 14.06 5.53
N SER A 43 3.18 14.22 4.76
CA SER A 43 3.38 15.32 3.81
C SER A 43 2.65 15.13 2.48
N GLY A 44 1.96 14.00 2.30
CA GLY A 44 1.18 13.64 1.12
C GLY A 44 0.58 12.24 1.29
N GLU A 45 0.10 11.66 0.20
CA GLU A 45 -0.43 10.29 0.21
C GLU A 45 0.64 9.29 0.64
N ILE A 46 0.33 8.49 1.67
CA ILE A 46 1.21 7.44 2.16
C ILE A 46 1.12 6.25 1.21
N HIS A 47 2.21 5.99 0.49
CA HIS A 47 2.24 4.93 -0.51
C HIS A 47 2.66 3.58 0.09
N PHE A 48 2.37 2.51 -0.63
CA PHE A 48 2.76 1.13 -0.29
C PHE A 48 4.26 0.92 0.00
N GLY A 49 5.12 1.83 -0.44
CA GLY A 49 6.55 1.77 -0.14
C GLY A 49 6.84 2.08 1.32
N ASN A 50 6.15 3.07 1.90
CA ASN A 50 6.22 3.33 3.33
C ASN A 50 5.58 2.19 4.14
N PHE A 51 4.57 1.54 3.57
CA PHE A 51 3.90 0.40 4.19
C PHE A 51 4.87 -0.78 4.45
N ARG A 52 5.98 -0.89 3.70
CA ARG A 52 7.03 -1.89 3.96
C ARG A 52 7.68 -1.74 5.33
N GLU A 53 7.85 -0.51 5.79
CA GLU A 53 8.41 -0.23 7.11
C GLU A 53 7.50 -0.86 8.17
N ILE A 54 6.26 -0.37 8.30
CA ILE A 54 5.36 -0.88 9.33
C ILE A 54 5.09 -2.40 9.23
N MET A 55 5.09 -3.00 8.03
CA MET A 55 5.02 -4.47 7.90
C MET A 55 6.23 -5.18 8.50
N THR A 56 7.43 -4.61 8.35
CA THR A 56 8.66 -5.16 8.92
C THR A 56 8.60 -5.12 10.45
N GLN A 57 8.22 -3.96 11.00
CA GLN A 57 8.03 -3.77 12.43
C GLN A 57 6.96 -4.70 12.99
N HIS A 58 5.82 -4.81 12.31
CA HIS A 58 4.71 -5.66 12.72
C HIS A 58 5.14 -7.12 12.82
N ALA A 59 5.85 -7.65 11.82
CA ALA A 59 6.35 -9.02 11.86
C ALA A 59 7.28 -9.27 13.06
N VAL A 60 8.20 -8.34 13.35
CA VAL A 60 9.11 -8.47 14.52
C VAL A 60 8.34 -8.32 15.84
N ALA A 61 7.37 -7.42 15.91
CA ALA A 61 6.50 -7.25 17.07
C ALA A 61 5.68 -8.52 17.37
N GLU A 62 5.09 -9.16 16.35
CA GLU A 62 4.37 -10.42 16.53
C GLU A 62 5.28 -11.56 16.99
N GLU A 63 6.51 -11.65 16.47
CA GLU A 63 7.47 -12.67 16.92
C GLU A 63 7.91 -12.44 18.37
N LEU A 64 8.14 -11.18 18.79
CA LEU A 64 8.39 -10.85 20.20
C LEU A 64 7.21 -11.26 21.09
N ARG A 65 5.96 -11.03 20.65
CA ARG A 65 4.77 -11.48 21.39
C ARG A 65 4.69 -13.01 21.48
N LYS A 66 4.99 -13.74 20.40
CA LYS A 66 5.06 -15.22 20.40
C LYS A 66 6.16 -15.75 21.32
N MET A 67 7.23 -14.99 21.53
CA MET A 67 8.27 -15.26 22.54
C MET A 67 7.81 -14.97 23.99
N GLY A 68 6.56 -14.56 24.19
CA GLY A 68 6.02 -14.19 25.50
C GLY A 68 6.49 -12.83 26.01
N LYS A 69 7.06 -11.98 25.15
CA LYS A 69 7.47 -10.62 25.52
C LYS A 69 6.29 -9.66 25.45
N LYS A 70 6.25 -8.69 26.36
CA LYS A 70 5.32 -7.55 26.26
C LYS A 70 5.87 -6.59 25.22
N VAL A 71 5.03 -6.17 24.27
CA VAL A 71 5.44 -5.30 23.18
C VAL A 71 4.61 -4.03 23.19
N HIS A 72 5.31 -2.88 23.19
CA HIS A 72 4.73 -1.58 22.88
C HIS A 72 5.05 -1.25 21.43
N PHE A 73 4.05 -1.32 20.56
CA PHE A 73 4.23 -1.00 19.14
C PHE A 73 3.70 0.41 18.89
N VAL A 74 4.62 1.37 18.73
CA VAL A 74 4.32 2.77 18.50
C VAL A 74 4.49 3.14 17.03
N PHE A 75 3.57 3.93 16.51
CA PHE A 75 3.64 4.53 15.20
C PHE A 75 3.71 6.06 15.34
N VAL A 76 4.82 6.65 14.93
CA VAL A 76 5.05 8.09 15.02
C VAL A 76 4.58 8.78 13.76
N TRP A 77 3.63 9.70 13.92
CA TRP A 77 3.33 10.68 12.90
C TRP A 77 4.27 11.87 13.08
N ASP A 78 5.05 12.18 12.04
CA ASP A 78 5.95 13.35 12.01
C ASP A 78 5.20 14.58 11.44
N GLU A 79 3.97 14.83 11.91
CA GLU A 79 3.11 15.89 11.38
C GLU A 79 3.49 17.32 11.80
N PHE A 80 4.49 17.45 12.68
CA PHE A 80 5.09 18.75 13.02
C PHE A 80 6.19 19.17 12.04
N ASP A 81 6.52 18.35 11.04
CA ASP A 81 7.41 18.73 9.95
C ASP A 81 6.83 19.88 9.12
N ALA A 82 7.72 20.64 8.48
CA ALA A 82 7.32 21.76 7.62
C ALA A 82 6.91 21.29 6.20
N LEU A 83 5.87 21.89 5.63
CA LEU A 83 5.49 21.66 4.23
C LEU A 83 6.58 22.21 3.28
N ARG A 84 7.30 21.31 2.59
CA ARG A 84 8.48 21.68 1.77
C ARG A 84 8.16 22.04 0.32
N LYS A 85 7.03 21.58 -0.20
CA LYS A 85 6.62 21.77 -1.59
C LYS A 85 5.09 21.79 -1.66
N ILE A 86 4.56 22.45 -2.69
CA ILE A 86 3.14 22.41 -2.98
C ILE A 86 2.78 20.98 -3.41
N PRO A 87 1.75 20.35 -2.81
CA PRO A 87 1.33 19.02 -3.23
C PRO A 87 0.86 19.00 -4.69
N ALA A 88 1.04 17.86 -5.36
CA ALA A 88 0.58 17.71 -6.74
C ALA A 88 -0.94 17.86 -6.83
N GLY A 89 -1.42 18.59 -7.85
CA GLY A 89 -2.85 18.84 -8.05
C GLY A 89 -3.45 19.91 -7.12
N VAL A 90 -2.64 20.55 -6.28
CA VAL A 90 -3.06 21.65 -5.41
C VAL A 90 -2.72 23.00 -6.05
N ASP A 91 -3.57 24.00 -5.83
CA ASP A 91 -3.46 25.33 -6.42
C ASP A 91 -2.14 26.03 -6.02
N PRO A 92 -1.42 26.70 -6.95
CA PRO A 92 -0.18 27.41 -6.65
C PRO A 92 -0.27 28.49 -5.56
N SER A 93 -1.46 29.05 -5.27
CA SER A 93 -1.66 29.99 -4.16
C SER A 93 -1.27 29.41 -2.79
N TRP A 94 -1.12 28.09 -2.70
CA TRP A 94 -0.62 27.39 -1.52
C TRP A 94 0.85 27.65 -1.18
N GLU A 95 1.58 28.41 -1.99
CA GLU A 95 2.87 28.98 -1.61
C GLU A 95 2.84 29.66 -0.23
N ALA A 96 1.71 30.29 0.15
CA ALA A 96 1.52 30.89 1.46
C ALA A 96 1.56 29.90 2.65
N HIS A 97 1.35 28.61 2.39
CA HIS A 97 1.39 27.53 3.37
C HIS A 97 2.72 26.79 3.43
N LEU A 98 3.63 27.04 2.47
CA LEU A 98 4.98 26.47 2.53
C LEU A 98 5.65 26.85 3.85
N ARG A 99 6.46 25.93 4.35
CA ARG A 99 7.27 26.09 5.57
C ARG A 99 6.46 26.14 6.88
N LYS A 100 5.13 26.03 6.84
CA LYS A 100 4.29 25.82 8.03
C LYS A 100 4.28 24.34 8.46
N PRO A 101 4.02 24.02 9.74
CA PRO A 101 3.81 22.64 10.18
C PRO A 101 2.66 21.98 9.38
N LEU A 102 2.76 20.69 9.06
CA LEU A 102 1.73 19.99 8.27
C LEU A 102 0.35 20.02 8.95
N THR A 103 0.30 20.10 10.29
CA THR A 103 -0.91 20.30 11.08
C THR A 103 -1.55 21.68 10.94
N SER A 104 -0.77 22.69 10.56
CA SER A 104 -1.22 24.06 10.33
C SER A 104 -1.58 24.34 8.86
N VAL A 105 -1.37 23.38 7.97
CA VAL A 105 -1.77 23.46 6.55
C VAL A 105 -3.20 22.95 6.42
N PRO A 106 -4.12 23.68 5.78
CA PRO A 106 -5.51 23.23 5.62
C PRO A 106 -5.61 21.97 4.73
N ASP A 107 -6.76 21.28 4.76
CA ASP A 107 -7.09 20.26 3.74
C ASP A 107 -7.63 20.95 2.47
N PRO A 108 -7.12 20.66 1.25
CA PRO A 108 -7.61 21.30 0.03
C PRO A 108 -9.11 21.09 -0.23
N LEU A 109 -9.69 20.00 0.30
CA LEU A 109 -11.10 19.69 0.14
C LEU A 109 -11.96 20.09 1.36
N GLY A 110 -11.35 20.55 2.45
CA GLY A 110 -12.05 20.95 3.67
C GLY A 110 -12.75 19.81 4.44
N ASN A 111 -12.44 18.55 4.14
CA ASN A 111 -13.03 17.38 4.80
C ASN A 111 -12.35 17.03 6.12
N TYR A 112 -11.09 17.44 6.29
CA TYR A 112 -10.28 17.21 7.48
C TYR A 112 -9.75 18.54 8.06
N PRO A 113 -9.41 18.58 9.37
CA PRO A 113 -8.89 19.80 10.00
C PRO A 113 -7.57 20.31 9.39
N SER A 114 -6.75 19.42 8.84
CA SER A 114 -5.45 19.74 8.26
C SER A 114 -5.07 18.78 7.14
N TRP A 115 -4.08 19.18 6.35
CA TRP A 115 -3.41 18.35 5.35
C TRP A 115 -2.86 17.06 5.96
N ALA A 116 -2.19 17.17 7.12
CA ALA A 116 -1.70 16.01 7.85
C ALA A 116 -2.83 15.04 8.20
N LYS A 117 -3.92 15.54 8.82
CA LYS A 117 -4.98 14.68 9.34
C LYS A 117 -5.72 13.90 8.23
N ARG A 118 -5.82 14.47 7.04
CA ARG A 118 -6.36 13.78 5.85
C ARG A 118 -5.57 12.49 5.54
N HIS A 119 -4.25 12.58 5.52
CA HIS A 119 -3.38 11.47 5.16
C HIS A 119 -3.22 10.47 6.30
N GLU A 120 -3.14 10.96 7.54
CA GLU A 120 -3.19 10.14 8.75
C GLU A 120 -4.44 9.26 8.76
N ALA A 121 -5.63 9.86 8.63
CA ALA A 121 -6.91 9.13 8.70
C ALA A 121 -7.01 8.03 7.62
N ALA A 122 -6.54 8.30 6.40
CA ALA A 122 -6.54 7.32 5.32
C ALA A 122 -5.62 6.12 5.62
N PHE A 123 -4.45 6.37 6.21
CA PHE A 123 -3.50 5.32 6.56
C PHE A 123 -3.94 4.55 7.83
N GLU A 124 -4.38 5.26 8.87
CA GLU A 124 -4.93 4.67 10.10
C GLU A 124 -6.09 3.72 9.81
N LYS A 125 -7.01 4.14 8.92
CA LYS A 125 -8.09 3.28 8.43
C LYS A 125 -7.55 2.02 7.75
N SER A 126 -6.49 2.15 6.94
CA SER A 126 -5.89 1.01 6.27
C SER A 126 -5.26 0.02 7.27
N LEU A 127 -4.62 0.52 8.34
CA LEU A 127 -4.07 -0.35 9.39
C LEU A 127 -5.16 -1.07 10.18
N ALA A 128 -6.26 -0.38 10.48
CA ALA A 128 -7.41 -0.97 11.16
C ALA A 128 -8.07 -2.09 10.32
N GLU A 129 -8.23 -1.89 9.00
CA GLU A 129 -8.75 -2.92 8.08
C GLU A 129 -7.85 -4.16 7.97
N LEU A 130 -6.55 -3.99 8.24
CA LEU A 130 -5.56 -5.06 8.24
C LEU A 130 -5.34 -5.70 9.63
N ASP A 131 -6.07 -5.25 10.65
CA ASP A 131 -5.91 -5.65 12.06
C ASP A 131 -4.49 -5.42 12.62
N ILE A 132 -3.84 -4.33 12.18
CA ILE A 132 -2.51 -3.95 12.63
C ILE A 132 -2.65 -2.88 13.71
N ASN A 133 -2.61 -3.35 14.96
CA ASN A 133 -2.82 -2.53 16.14
C ASN A 133 -1.51 -1.87 16.60
N VAL A 134 -1.48 -0.53 16.55
CA VAL A 134 -0.36 0.33 16.98
C VAL A 134 -0.86 1.49 17.82
N GLU A 135 0.00 2.02 18.69
CA GLU A 135 -0.24 3.30 19.36
C GLU A 135 0.24 4.45 18.47
N PHE A 136 -0.68 5.30 18.02
CA PHE A 136 -0.31 6.50 17.27
C PHE A 136 0.22 7.59 18.18
N ARG A 137 1.42 8.09 17.89
CA ARG A 137 2.05 9.21 18.61
C ARG A 137 2.24 10.40 17.67
N TYR A 138 1.41 11.41 17.87
CA TYR A 138 1.35 12.64 17.09
C TYR A 138 2.40 13.65 17.57
N GLN A 139 3.43 13.91 16.77
CA GLN A 139 4.52 14.79 17.20
C GLN A 139 4.05 16.22 17.52
N THR A 140 3.08 16.79 16.81
CA THR A 140 2.63 18.17 17.12
C THR A 140 2.12 18.26 18.56
N ALA A 141 1.24 17.32 18.96
CA ALA A 141 0.67 17.30 20.30
C ALA A 141 1.74 17.07 21.38
N VAL A 142 2.74 16.21 21.11
CA VAL A 142 3.81 15.93 22.08
C VAL A 142 4.73 17.14 22.25
N TYR A 143 5.12 17.80 21.16
CA TYR A 143 5.91 19.03 21.21
C TYR A 143 5.16 20.16 21.95
N GLU A 144 3.88 20.39 21.62
CA GLU A 144 3.04 21.43 22.24
C GLU A 144 2.72 21.16 23.72
N SER A 145 2.84 19.92 24.19
CA SER A 145 2.66 19.58 25.60
C SER A 145 3.87 19.92 26.48
N GLY A 146 5.01 20.24 25.88
CA GLY A 146 6.29 20.44 26.58
C GLY A 146 7.00 19.15 26.99
N ALA A 147 6.49 17.98 26.58
CA ALA A 147 7.10 16.69 26.91
C ALA A 147 8.57 16.56 26.45
N TYR A 148 8.96 17.29 25.39
CA TYR A 148 10.33 17.31 24.87
C TYR A 148 11.18 18.48 25.34
N ASP A 149 10.68 19.36 26.22
CA ASP A 149 11.38 20.59 26.61
C ASP A 149 12.80 20.33 27.12
N ASP A 150 12.95 19.39 28.04
CA ASP A 150 14.25 19.02 28.60
C ASP A 150 15.20 18.43 27.56
N ALA A 151 14.65 17.64 26.62
CA ALA A 151 15.45 17.05 25.55
C ALA A 151 15.91 18.11 24.53
N ILE A 152 15.06 19.08 24.21
CA ILE A 152 15.39 20.22 23.33
C ILE A 152 16.48 21.07 23.97
N VAL A 153 16.34 21.41 25.25
CA VAL A 153 17.35 22.15 26.02
C VAL A 153 18.68 21.39 26.04
N LYS A 154 18.64 20.07 26.27
CA LYS A 154 19.83 19.22 26.23
C LYS A 154 20.52 19.24 24.87
N ALA A 155 19.76 19.10 23.79
CA ALA A 155 20.30 19.17 22.43
C ALA A 155 20.95 20.53 22.11
N LEU A 156 20.35 21.62 22.57
CA LEU A 156 20.91 22.97 22.37
C LEU A 156 22.19 23.19 23.19
N ARG A 157 22.29 22.65 24.41
CA ARG A 157 23.53 22.66 25.21
C ARG A 157 24.63 21.85 24.52
N GLU A 158 24.28 20.73 23.91
CA GLU A 158 25.19 19.85 23.18
C GLU A 158 25.31 20.17 21.68
N ARG A 159 24.91 21.38 21.25
CA ARG A 159 24.85 21.74 19.82
C ARG A 159 26.19 21.57 19.10
N GLU A 160 27.30 21.89 19.76
CA GLU A 160 28.64 21.71 19.20
C GLU A 160 29.02 20.23 19.05
N THR A 161 28.61 19.40 20.01
CA THR A 161 28.79 17.94 19.94
C THR A 161 28.02 17.37 18.75
N ILE A 162 26.75 17.77 18.58
CA ILE A 162 25.92 17.36 17.44
C ILE A 162 26.53 17.83 16.11
N ALA A 163 27.03 19.07 16.05
CA ALA A 163 27.70 19.59 14.86
C ALA A 163 28.93 18.75 14.48
N LYS A 164 29.76 18.36 15.46
CA LYS A 164 30.93 17.49 15.24
C LYS A 164 30.53 16.11 14.71
N ILE A 165 29.46 15.52 15.24
CA ILE A 165 28.91 14.24 14.75
C ILE A 165 28.42 14.38 13.31
N LEU A 166 27.70 15.45 12.98
CA LEU A 166 27.26 15.70 11.62
C LEU A 166 28.45 15.80 10.64
N LEU A 167 29.51 16.49 11.04
CA LEU A 167 30.73 16.64 10.23
C LEU A 167 31.48 15.31 10.08
N SER A 168 31.54 14.45 11.10
CA SER A 168 32.26 13.18 11.03
C SER A 168 31.66 12.19 10.03
N HIS A 169 30.36 12.27 9.78
CA HIS A 169 29.66 11.49 8.75
C HIS A 169 29.61 12.16 7.36
N MET A 170 30.15 13.38 7.22
CA MET A 170 30.28 14.01 5.90
C MET A 170 31.62 13.66 5.29
N SER A 171 31.59 13.16 4.05
CA SER A 171 32.82 13.02 3.26
C SER A 171 33.48 14.39 3.03
N GLU A 172 34.81 14.42 2.92
CA GLU A 172 35.58 15.63 2.60
C GLU A 172 35.07 16.32 1.33
N LYS A 173 34.70 15.53 0.31
CA LYS A 173 34.08 16.05 -0.92
C LYS A 173 32.74 16.76 -0.64
N SER A 174 31.92 16.23 0.26
CA SER A 174 30.66 16.87 0.65
C SER A 174 30.88 18.14 1.45
N LYS A 175 31.93 18.21 2.29
CA LYS A 175 32.27 19.42 3.04
C LYS A 175 32.73 20.53 2.10
N GLN A 176 33.65 20.20 1.18
CA GLN A 176 34.14 21.13 0.15
C GLN A 176 33.02 21.64 -0.76
N ALA A 177 32.12 20.76 -1.22
CA ALA A 177 31.01 21.15 -2.08
C ALA A 177 29.98 22.07 -1.41
N LYS A 178 29.92 22.04 -0.07
CA LYS A 178 29.06 22.91 0.74
C LYS A 178 29.81 24.12 1.31
N GLU A 179 31.08 24.29 0.96
CA GLU A 179 31.95 25.36 1.46
C GLU A 179 31.94 25.47 2.99
N ILE A 180 31.94 24.31 3.66
CA ILE A 180 31.89 24.24 5.12
C ILE A 180 33.26 24.57 5.70
N ASP A 181 33.35 25.68 6.44
CA ASP A 181 34.37 25.86 7.47
C ASP A 181 33.92 25.13 8.74
N GLU A 182 34.71 24.16 9.21
CA GLU A 182 34.31 23.30 10.32
C GLU A 182 34.19 24.08 11.64
N ALA A 183 35.08 25.03 11.90
CA ALA A 183 35.08 25.79 13.14
C ALA A 183 33.86 26.71 13.18
N ASP A 184 33.58 27.40 12.08
CA ASP A 184 32.41 28.28 11.96
C ASP A 184 31.11 27.46 12.00
N PHE A 185 31.05 26.30 11.34
CA PHE A 185 29.89 25.42 11.39
C PHE A 185 29.61 24.96 12.82
N ILE A 186 30.61 24.47 13.55
CA ILE A 186 30.45 24.03 14.94
C ILE A 186 29.96 25.19 15.82
N ALA A 187 30.59 26.37 15.69
CA ALA A 187 30.27 27.54 16.51
C ALA A 187 28.87 28.11 16.24
N SER A 188 28.37 28.01 15.00
CA SER A 188 27.08 28.61 14.57
C SER A 188 25.92 27.62 14.49
N TYR A 189 26.17 26.31 14.57
CA TYR A 189 25.13 25.30 14.41
C TYR A 189 24.13 25.28 15.57
N TYR A 190 22.85 25.18 15.23
CA TYR A 190 21.75 24.94 16.15
C TYR A 190 20.92 23.76 15.64
N PRO A 191 20.71 22.70 16.43
CA PRO A 191 19.97 21.51 16.03
C PRO A 191 18.45 21.70 16.08
N VAL A 192 17.93 22.90 15.82
CA VAL A 192 16.50 23.23 15.90
C VAL A 192 16.04 24.11 14.73
N SER A 193 14.74 24.13 14.50
CA SER A 193 14.03 25.08 13.64
C SER A 193 12.92 25.73 14.45
N VAL A 194 12.62 27.01 14.19
CA VAL A 194 11.62 27.78 14.94
C VAL A 194 10.48 28.16 14.01
N PHE A 195 9.25 27.77 14.34
CA PHE A 195 8.08 28.27 13.62
C PHE A 195 7.76 29.69 14.10
N SER A 196 8.05 30.69 13.27
CA SER A 196 7.91 32.11 13.59
C SER A 196 6.50 32.44 14.10
N SER A 197 6.39 33.14 15.23
CA SER A 197 5.10 33.62 15.76
C SER A 197 4.42 34.64 14.85
N PHE A 198 5.17 35.24 13.92
CA PHE A 198 4.66 36.25 12.98
C PHE A 198 4.01 35.64 11.72
N THR A 199 4.48 34.47 11.27
CA THR A 199 4.07 33.86 9.97
C THR A 199 3.66 32.40 10.08
N GLY A 200 3.98 31.72 11.19
CA GLY A 200 3.81 30.29 11.39
C GLY A 200 4.78 29.42 10.59
N LYS A 201 5.83 30.00 9.99
CA LYS A 201 6.79 29.31 9.12
C LYS A 201 8.15 29.14 9.76
N ASP A 202 8.86 28.06 9.41
CA ASP A 202 10.23 27.77 9.88
C ASP A 202 11.34 28.49 9.08
N THR A 203 10.98 29.50 8.29
CA THR A 203 11.93 30.39 7.58
C THR A 203 12.51 31.42 8.56
N THR A 204 13.37 30.94 9.46
CA THR A 204 13.93 31.70 10.58
C THR A 204 15.44 31.58 10.67
N GLU A 205 16.08 32.60 11.25
CA GLU A 205 17.49 32.61 11.64
C GLU A 205 17.58 32.64 13.17
N ILE A 206 18.36 31.75 13.78
CA ILE A 206 18.60 31.76 15.23
C ILE A 206 19.74 32.74 15.51
N LEU A 207 19.49 33.70 16.41
CA LEU A 207 20.42 34.78 16.74
C LEU A 207 21.25 34.44 17.98
N SER A 208 20.61 33.90 19.02
CA SER A 208 21.28 33.54 20.26
C SER A 208 20.48 32.53 21.08
N TYR A 209 21.18 31.84 21.98
CA TYR A 209 20.65 30.96 23.00
C TYR A 209 21.41 31.23 24.30
N ASP A 210 20.70 31.32 25.42
CA ASP A 210 21.27 31.68 26.72
C ASP A 210 21.98 30.52 27.45
N GLY A 211 21.90 29.30 26.91
CA GLY A 211 22.43 28.09 27.55
C GLY A 211 21.44 27.40 28.49
N ASP A 212 20.20 27.90 28.60
CA ASP A 212 19.16 27.31 29.43
C ASP A 212 17.82 27.18 28.71
N SER A 213 17.05 28.25 28.55
CA SER A 213 15.67 28.14 28.03
C SER A 213 15.26 29.29 27.12
N MET A 214 16.08 30.33 26.96
CA MET A 214 15.76 31.49 26.13
C MET A 214 16.47 31.41 24.79
N LEU A 215 15.70 31.48 23.70
CA LEU A 215 16.20 31.48 22.33
C LEU A 215 15.69 32.71 21.59
N ALA A 216 16.61 33.47 20.98
CA ALA A 216 16.27 34.60 20.11
C ALA A 216 16.36 34.19 18.64
N TYR A 217 15.36 34.57 17.85
CA TYR A 217 15.34 34.31 16.42
C TYR A 217 14.83 35.53 15.63
N ARG A 218 15.17 35.56 14.34
CA ARG A 218 14.66 36.51 13.35
C ARG A 218 13.80 35.78 12.33
N CYS A 219 12.59 36.29 12.08
CA CYS A 219 11.78 35.83 10.96
C CYS A 219 12.33 36.43 9.66
N GLN A 220 12.78 35.60 8.73
CA GLN A 220 13.42 36.07 7.49
C GLN A 220 12.41 36.75 6.55
N GLU A 221 11.13 36.36 6.61
CA GLU A 221 10.09 36.97 5.77
C GLU A 221 9.70 38.39 6.22
N THR A 222 9.69 38.65 7.53
CA THR A 222 9.23 39.94 8.07
C THR A 222 10.34 40.83 8.62
N GLY A 223 11.56 40.30 8.81
CA GLY A 223 12.70 40.97 9.45
C GLY A 223 12.52 41.23 10.95
N LYS A 224 11.45 40.71 11.57
CA LYS A 224 11.15 40.90 13.00
C LYS A 224 11.90 39.89 13.84
N GLU A 225 12.28 40.31 15.04
CA GLU A 225 12.99 39.48 16.02
C GLU A 225 12.09 39.21 17.23
N GLU A 226 12.24 38.03 17.83
CA GLU A 226 11.56 37.64 19.06
C GLU A 226 12.50 36.78 19.91
N THR A 227 12.45 36.95 21.23
CA THR A 227 13.07 36.03 22.19
C THR A 227 11.96 35.23 22.86
N ILE A 228 12.08 33.91 22.85
CA ILE A 228 11.08 32.98 23.37
C ILE A 228 11.67 32.08 24.44
N SER A 229 10.84 31.67 25.41
CA SER A 229 11.13 30.54 26.28
C SER A 229 10.75 29.25 25.58
N LEU A 230 11.70 28.31 25.50
CA LEU A 230 11.50 26.97 24.94
C LEU A 230 10.41 26.20 25.71
N ARG A 231 10.28 26.47 27.01
CA ARG A 231 9.37 25.78 27.93
C ARG A 231 7.94 26.32 27.95
N GLU A 232 7.71 27.45 27.28
CA GLU A 232 6.42 28.13 27.31
C GLU A 232 5.78 28.24 25.92
N ARG A 233 6.60 28.40 24.87
CA ARG A 233 6.09 28.72 23.52
C ARG A 233 5.91 27.49 22.64
N HIS A 234 6.71 26.43 22.84
CA HIS A 234 6.63 25.14 22.14
C HIS A 234 6.60 25.21 20.60
N ILE A 235 7.15 26.27 20.01
CA ILE A 235 7.27 26.48 18.55
C ILE A 235 8.65 26.07 17.99
N VAL A 236 9.47 25.39 18.80
CA VAL A 236 10.83 24.98 18.44
C VAL A 236 10.88 23.47 18.23
N LYS A 237 11.24 23.06 17.02
CA LYS A 237 11.35 21.64 16.63
C LYS A 237 12.82 21.25 16.48
N LEU A 238 13.21 20.07 16.94
CA LEU A 238 14.55 19.54 16.66
C LEU A 238 14.72 19.23 15.17
N ALA A 239 15.94 19.47 14.68
CA ALA A 239 16.37 19.00 13.37
C ALA A 239 16.24 17.47 13.30
N TRP A 240 15.72 16.96 12.19
CA TRP A 240 15.16 15.61 12.11
C TRP A 240 16.07 14.45 12.57
N LYS A 241 17.40 14.53 12.38
CA LYS A 241 18.34 13.49 12.87
C LYS A 241 18.49 13.53 14.40
N THR A 242 18.48 14.74 14.97
CA THR A 242 18.49 14.95 16.42
C THR A 242 17.13 14.63 17.03
N ASP A 243 16.04 14.95 16.33
CA ASP A 243 14.66 14.57 16.68
C ASP A 243 14.49 13.05 16.74
N TRP A 244 14.98 12.33 15.73
CA TRP A 244 14.88 10.87 15.68
C TRP A 244 15.68 10.21 16.82
N ALA A 245 16.91 10.68 17.06
CA ALA A 245 17.73 10.25 18.19
C ALA A 245 17.06 10.53 19.55
N MET A 246 16.44 11.71 19.70
CA MET A 246 15.71 12.08 20.91
C MET A 246 14.51 11.16 21.13
N ARG A 247 13.72 10.90 20.08
CA ARG A 247 12.56 10.00 20.11
C ARG A 247 12.92 8.58 20.53
N TRP A 248 14.07 8.07 20.08
CA TRP A 248 14.57 6.77 20.55
C TRP A 248 14.82 6.74 22.05
N ALA A 249 15.45 7.80 22.58
CA ALA A 249 15.73 7.92 24.01
C ALA A 249 14.44 8.09 24.84
N ASP A 250 13.53 8.95 24.39
CA ASP A 250 12.26 9.23 25.07
C ASP A 250 11.34 8.00 25.14
N MET A 251 11.19 7.29 24.01
CA MET A 251 10.28 6.14 23.92
C MET A 251 10.96 4.81 24.31
N GLY A 252 12.28 4.81 24.54
CA GLY A 252 13.04 3.58 24.84
C GLY A 252 12.98 2.55 23.70
N VAL A 253 13.08 3.00 22.45
CA VAL A 253 12.92 2.13 21.27
C VAL A 253 14.01 1.04 21.24
N ASN A 254 13.59 -0.21 21.09
CA ASN A 254 14.50 -1.37 20.98
C ASN A 254 14.64 -1.86 19.54
N PHE A 255 13.63 -1.63 18.70
CA PHE A 255 13.67 -2.01 17.30
C PHE A 255 12.95 -1.00 16.42
N GLU A 256 13.62 -0.58 15.35
CA GLU A 256 13.04 0.27 14.30
C GLU A 256 13.76 -0.02 12.97
N SER A 257 13.03 -0.52 11.98
CA SER A 257 13.57 -0.67 10.63
C SER A 257 13.48 0.65 9.87
N ALA A 258 14.34 0.85 8.88
CA ALA A 258 14.21 1.99 7.97
C ALA A 258 14.65 1.62 6.55
N GLY A 259 14.26 2.46 5.60
CA GLY A 259 14.64 2.28 4.20
C GLY A 259 16.15 2.26 4.02
N LYS A 260 16.65 1.47 3.07
CA LYS A 260 18.10 1.30 2.83
C LYS A 260 18.88 2.61 2.68
N ASP A 261 18.24 3.68 2.23
CA ASP A 261 18.88 4.98 2.06
C ASP A 261 19.21 5.62 3.42
N HIS A 262 18.36 5.42 4.44
CA HIS A 262 18.61 5.88 5.81
C HIS A 262 19.67 5.04 6.53
N LEU A 263 19.73 3.74 6.23
CA LEU A 263 20.71 2.77 6.76
C LEU A 263 21.95 2.59 5.86
N SER A 264 22.18 3.48 4.90
CA SER A 264 23.46 3.51 4.18
C SER A 264 24.60 3.84 5.17
N PRO A 265 25.86 3.44 4.90
CA PRO A 265 27.00 3.88 5.71
C PRO A 265 27.07 5.41 5.75
N ASP A 266 27.26 5.98 6.94
CA ASP A 266 27.20 7.43 7.19
C ASP A 266 25.83 8.05 6.88
N GLY A 267 24.83 7.19 6.76
CA GLY A 267 23.44 7.53 6.57
C GLY A 267 22.83 8.18 7.81
N SER A 268 21.53 8.37 7.77
CA SER A 268 20.84 9.11 8.81
C SER A 268 20.71 8.33 10.11
N TYR A 269 20.68 7.01 10.00
CA TYR A 269 20.70 6.12 11.14
C TYR A 269 22.02 6.21 11.92
N ASP A 270 23.19 6.21 11.26
CA ASP A 270 24.50 6.28 11.94
C ASP A 270 24.67 7.61 12.67
N VAL A 271 24.30 8.71 12.00
CA VAL A 271 24.32 10.04 12.63
C VAL A 271 23.43 10.07 13.87
N SER A 272 22.21 9.54 13.77
CA SER A 272 21.25 9.55 14.89
C SER A 272 21.70 8.60 16.01
N GLN A 273 22.38 7.50 15.66
CA GLN A 273 22.98 6.57 16.60
C GLN A 273 24.08 7.24 17.44
N ASP A 274 24.95 8.01 16.80
CA ASP A 274 26.02 8.72 17.51
C ASP A 274 25.46 9.88 18.34
N ILE A 275 24.40 10.56 17.87
CA ILE A 275 23.69 11.58 18.63
C ILE A 275 23.02 10.98 19.86
N VAL A 276 22.26 9.87 19.73
CA VAL A 276 21.52 9.30 20.86
C VAL A 276 22.46 8.87 21.98
N LYS A 277 23.59 8.29 21.62
CA LYS A 277 24.63 7.89 22.56
C LYS A 277 25.32 9.10 23.22
N SER A 278 25.76 10.07 22.42
CA SER A 278 26.59 11.18 22.90
C SER A 278 25.79 12.25 23.64
N VAL A 279 24.55 12.50 23.21
CA VAL A 279 23.70 13.57 23.74
C VAL A 279 22.72 13.01 24.76
N TYR A 280 22.01 11.91 24.45
CA TYR A 280 20.95 11.40 25.32
C TYR A 280 21.42 10.31 26.28
N GLY A 281 22.57 9.67 26.01
CA GLY A 281 23.17 8.67 26.89
C GLY A 281 22.47 7.31 26.83
N THR A 282 21.71 7.04 25.77
CA THR A 282 21.03 5.76 25.55
C THR A 282 21.56 5.07 24.31
N GLU A 283 21.38 3.76 24.23
CA GLU A 283 21.75 2.99 23.03
C GLU A 283 20.70 3.18 21.94
N ALA A 284 21.15 3.14 20.68
CA ALA A 284 20.25 3.15 19.54
C ALA A 284 19.47 1.82 19.44
N PRO A 285 18.23 1.84 18.91
CA PRO A 285 17.49 0.61 18.66
C PRO A 285 18.25 -0.30 17.70
N LEU A 286 17.94 -1.59 17.72
CA LEU A 286 18.37 -2.42 16.61
C LEU A 286 17.60 -2.05 15.34
N SER A 287 18.31 -2.04 14.22
CA SER A 287 17.72 -1.68 12.93
C SER A 287 18.09 -2.63 11.82
N LEU A 288 17.21 -2.72 10.84
CA LEU A 288 17.39 -3.49 9.62
C LEU A 288 16.97 -2.64 8.42
N ALA A 289 17.70 -2.80 7.31
CA ALA A 289 17.42 -2.09 6.07
C ALA A 289 16.41 -2.89 5.24
N TYR A 290 15.30 -2.25 4.87
CA TYR A 290 14.40 -2.80 3.86
C TYR A 290 14.67 -2.22 2.45
N GLU A 291 14.45 -3.05 1.44
CA GLU A 291 14.53 -2.68 0.03
C GLU A 291 13.20 -2.15 -0.51
N PHE A 292 13.24 -1.50 -1.67
CA PHE A 292 12.06 -0.95 -2.32
C PHE A 292 11.11 -2.05 -2.81
N ILE A 293 9.82 -1.77 -2.73
CA ILE A 293 8.75 -2.54 -3.40
C ILE A 293 8.50 -1.91 -4.76
N GLY A 294 8.36 -2.75 -5.79
CA GLY A 294 7.98 -2.31 -7.12
C GLY A 294 6.48 -2.41 -7.38
N ILE A 295 6.05 -1.78 -8.46
CA ILE A 295 4.71 -1.91 -9.01
C ILE A 295 4.83 -2.23 -10.49
N ARG A 296 3.93 -3.06 -10.97
CA ARG A 296 3.79 -3.42 -12.38
C ARG A 296 2.35 -3.27 -12.83
N GLY A 297 2.15 -3.03 -14.13
CA GLY A 297 0.83 -2.84 -14.72
C GLY A 297 0.27 -1.42 -14.63
N LEU A 298 0.79 -0.57 -13.74
CA LEU A 298 0.54 0.88 -13.77
C LEU A 298 1.69 1.55 -14.51
N GLY A 299 1.39 2.32 -15.56
CA GLY A 299 2.35 2.89 -16.51
C GLY A 299 3.61 3.56 -15.92
N ALA A 300 3.68 4.90 -15.92
CA ALA A 300 4.92 5.61 -15.59
C ALA A 300 5.43 5.31 -14.16
N LYS A 301 6.76 5.36 -13.97
CA LYS A 301 7.41 5.29 -12.64
C LYS A 301 6.72 6.24 -11.67
N MET A 302 6.12 5.68 -10.63
CA MET A 302 5.46 6.47 -9.59
C MET A 302 6.47 7.29 -8.81
N SER A 303 6.06 8.49 -8.42
CA SER A 303 6.72 9.24 -7.35
C SER A 303 5.63 9.83 -6.45
N GLY A 304 5.78 9.71 -5.13
CA GLY A 304 4.85 10.31 -4.17
C GLY A 304 4.72 11.83 -4.33
N SER A 305 5.65 12.48 -5.03
CA SER A 305 5.61 13.89 -5.41
C SER A 305 4.69 14.24 -6.58
N LYS A 306 4.19 13.27 -7.36
CA LYS A 306 3.41 13.50 -8.59
C LYS A 306 1.91 13.20 -8.44
N GLY A 307 1.44 12.85 -7.24
CA GLY A 307 0.00 12.63 -6.97
C GLY A 307 -0.58 11.33 -7.53
N ASN A 308 0.27 10.39 -7.98
CA ASN A 308 -0.13 9.06 -8.45
C ASN A 308 0.37 7.98 -7.48
N ALA A 309 0.27 8.22 -6.17
CA ALA A 309 0.74 7.29 -5.16
C ALA A 309 -0.31 6.19 -4.92
N VAL A 310 0.10 4.93 -5.03
CA VAL A 310 -0.76 3.81 -4.66
C VAL A 310 -0.73 3.65 -3.14
N THR A 311 -1.87 3.88 -2.49
CA THR A 311 -2.02 3.73 -1.04
C THR A 311 -2.28 2.26 -0.65
N PRO A 312 -2.05 1.85 0.61
CA PRO A 312 -2.48 0.54 1.11
C PRO A 312 -3.97 0.29 0.89
N GLY A 313 -4.81 1.31 1.13
CA GLY A 313 -6.24 1.26 0.83
C GLY A 313 -6.54 0.89 -0.62
N ALA A 314 -5.86 1.51 -1.59
CA ALA A 314 -6.03 1.19 -3.01
C ALA A 314 -5.62 -0.25 -3.35
N LEU A 315 -4.55 -0.77 -2.72
CA LEU A 315 -4.16 -2.18 -2.88
C LEU A 315 -5.24 -3.12 -2.35
N MET A 316 -5.79 -2.82 -1.17
CA MET A 316 -6.85 -3.62 -0.57
C MET A 316 -8.13 -3.64 -1.41
N GLU A 317 -8.32 -2.77 -2.40
CA GLU A 317 -9.47 -2.88 -3.31
C GLU A 317 -9.37 -4.11 -4.21
N ILE A 318 -8.15 -4.51 -4.60
CA ILE A 318 -7.91 -5.62 -5.56
C ILE A 318 -7.17 -6.81 -4.94
N TYR A 319 -6.56 -6.63 -3.77
CA TYR A 319 -5.91 -7.68 -2.99
C TYR A 319 -6.80 -8.13 -1.82
N GLU A 320 -6.90 -9.44 -1.62
CA GLU A 320 -7.32 -10.00 -0.32
C GLU A 320 -6.26 -9.71 0.73
N THR A 321 -6.68 -9.40 1.97
CA THR A 321 -5.76 -9.10 3.08
C THR A 321 -4.67 -10.17 3.26
N PRO A 322 -5.01 -11.48 3.29
CA PRO A 322 -3.97 -12.51 3.41
C PRO A 322 -3.00 -12.54 2.23
N LEU A 323 -3.45 -12.25 1.01
CA LEU A 323 -2.54 -12.16 -0.14
C LEU A 323 -1.58 -10.99 0.00
N LEU A 324 -2.11 -9.80 0.31
CA LEU A 324 -1.30 -8.59 0.46
C LEU A 324 -0.25 -8.79 1.54
N LEU A 325 -0.64 -9.21 2.74
CA LEU A 325 0.26 -9.41 3.87
C LEU A 325 1.28 -10.51 3.59
N TRP A 326 0.86 -11.64 3.02
CA TRP A 326 1.77 -12.75 2.70
C TRP A 326 2.89 -12.34 1.72
N LEU A 327 2.59 -11.49 0.72
CA LEU A 327 3.60 -10.96 -0.19
C LEU A 327 4.70 -10.16 0.55
N TYR A 328 4.34 -9.44 1.62
CA TYR A 328 5.31 -8.75 2.47
C TYR A 328 6.06 -9.71 3.37
N PHE A 329 5.38 -10.64 4.05
CA PHE A 329 5.98 -11.49 5.08
C PHE A 329 6.87 -12.60 4.53
N ARG A 330 6.54 -13.16 3.36
CA ARG A 330 7.37 -14.21 2.74
C ARG A 330 8.71 -13.73 2.19
N LYS A 331 8.89 -12.41 2.05
CA LYS A 331 10.10 -11.79 1.51
C LYS A 331 10.90 -11.20 2.64
N GLN A 332 12.18 -11.53 2.69
CA GLN A 332 13.10 -10.89 3.63
C GLN A 332 13.14 -9.38 3.36
N PRO A 333 13.41 -8.55 4.38
CA PRO A 333 13.37 -7.10 4.23
C PRO A 333 14.24 -6.54 3.10
N PHE A 334 15.42 -7.13 2.85
CA PHE A 334 16.34 -6.72 1.79
C PHE A 334 16.03 -7.30 0.39
N GLN A 335 14.95 -8.07 0.25
CA GLN A 335 14.50 -8.58 -1.05
C GLN A 335 13.43 -7.65 -1.63
N ARG A 336 13.55 -7.38 -2.93
CA ARG A 336 12.52 -6.67 -3.69
C ARG A 336 11.42 -7.63 -4.12
N PHE A 337 10.20 -7.12 -4.23
CA PHE A 337 9.08 -7.77 -4.90
C PHE A 337 8.16 -6.72 -5.50
N ASP A 338 7.27 -7.15 -6.39
CA ASP A 338 6.34 -6.28 -7.10
C ASP A 338 4.90 -6.54 -6.67
N LEU A 339 4.14 -5.46 -6.54
CA LEU A 339 2.67 -5.49 -6.47
C LEU A 339 2.12 -5.29 -7.88
N ALA A 340 1.24 -6.21 -8.28
CA ALA A 340 0.75 -6.35 -9.63
C ALA A 340 -0.62 -5.72 -9.83
N PHE A 341 -0.69 -4.85 -10.82
CA PHE A 341 -1.92 -4.32 -11.41
C PHE A 341 -2.13 -4.82 -12.82
N ASP A 342 -1.23 -5.66 -13.37
CA ASP A 342 -1.40 -6.38 -14.62
C ASP A 342 -1.83 -7.84 -14.36
N SER A 343 -1.86 -8.66 -15.42
CA SER A 343 -2.24 -10.07 -15.37
C SER A 343 -1.40 -10.94 -14.41
N GLU A 344 -0.27 -10.42 -13.91
CA GLU A 344 0.53 -11.08 -12.87
C GLU A 344 -0.24 -11.24 -11.56
N ILE A 345 -1.22 -10.37 -11.26
CA ILE A 345 -2.05 -10.52 -10.05
C ILE A 345 -2.73 -11.89 -10.02
N LEU A 346 -3.12 -12.42 -11.19
CA LEU A 346 -3.72 -13.76 -11.31
C LEU A 346 -2.75 -14.84 -10.84
N ARG A 347 -1.44 -14.67 -11.14
CA ARG A 347 -0.38 -15.58 -10.69
C ARG A 347 -0.16 -15.45 -9.19
N GLN A 348 -0.20 -14.23 -8.63
CA GLN A 348 -0.03 -14.01 -7.20
C GLN A 348 -1.14 -14.67 -6.37
N TYR A 349 -2.41 -14.54 -6.80
CA TYR A 349 -3.53 -15.27 -6.19
C TYR A 349 -3.35 -16.79 -6.30
N ALA A 350 -3.02 -17.30 -7.49
CA ALA A 350 -2.82 -18.74 -7.70
C ALA A 350 -1.65 -19.29 -6.87
N GLU A 351 -0.60 -18.49 -6.66
CA GLU A 351 0.55 -18.86 -5.84
C GLU A 351 0.14 -18.96 -4.36
N LEU A 352 -0.62 -17.98 -3.83
CA LEU A 352 -1.16 -18.07 -2.47
C LEU A 352 -2.03 -19.33 -2.30
N ASP A 353 -2.95 -19.59 -3.23
CA ASP A 353 -3.83 -20.75 -3.18
C ASP A 353 -3.03 -22.06 -3.09
N ALA A 354 -1.98 -22.19 -3.90
CA ALA A 354 -1.11 -23.35 -3.89
C ALA A 354 -0.33 -23.49 -2.57
N GLU A 355 0.11 -22.38 -1.98
CA GLU A 355 0.84 -22.37 -0.71
C GLU A 355 -0.07 -22.71 0.47
N VAL A 356 -1.32 -22.23 0.46
CA VAL A 356 -2.34 -22.62 1.45
C VAL A 356 -2.65 -24.13 1.38
N GLU A 357 -2.72 -24.71 0.17
CA GLU A 357 -2.89 -26.16 0.03
C GLU A 357 -1.68 -26.95 0.54
N LYS A 358 -0.45 -26.46 0.28
CA LYS A 358 0.77 -27.08 0.83
C LYS A 358 0.82 -26.97 2.36
N LEU A 359 0.38 -25.84 2.92
CA LEU A 359 0.27 -25.65 4.37
C LEU A 359 -0.65 -26.71 4.99
N ARG A 360 -1.84 -26.89 4.42
CA ARG A 360 -2.82 -27.91 4.87
C ARG A 360 -2.29 -29.33 4.72
N ALA A 361 -1.51 -29.59 3.68
CA ALA A 361 -0.87 -30.87 3.46
C ALA A 361 0.38 -31.12 4.34
N GLY A 362 0.81 -30.14 5.13
CA GLY A 362 2.02 -30.23 5.95
C GLY A 362 3.31 -30.32 5.14
N LYS A 363 3.36 -29.67 3.97
CA LYS A 363 4.46 -29.75 2.98
C LYS A 363 5.29 -28.46 2.87
N LEU A 364 5.22 -27.59 3.86
CA LEU A 364 5.95 -26.32 3.88
C LEU A 364 7.08 -26.32 4.91
N SER A 365 8.10 -25.49 4.65
CA SER A 365 9.14 -25.18 5.63
C SER A 365 8.56 -24.36 6.78
N GLU A 366 9.20 -24.38 7.95
CA GLU A 366 8.78 -23.57 9.10
C GLU A 366 8.69 -22.06 8.78
N PRO A 367 9.66 -21.43 8.06
CA PRO A 367 9.56 -20.04 7.64
C PRO A 367 8.34 -19.73 6.75
N ASP A 368 7.99 -20.64 5.82
CA ASP A 368 6.86 -20.45 4.93
C ASP A 368 5.52 -20.56 5.67
N VAL A 369 5.43 -21.51 6.62
CA VAL A 369 4.28 -21.66 7.51
C VAL A 369 4.09 -20.38 8.33
N GLU A 370 5.17 -19.83 8.89
CA GLU A 370 5.11 -18.63 9.73
C GLU A 370 4.67 -17.40 8.93
N ALA A 371 5.20 -17.22 7.72
CA ALA A 371 4.79 -16.14 6.82
C ALA A 371 3.30 -16.20 6.45
N LEU A 372 2.74 -17.41 6.24
CA LEU A 372 1.32 -17.60 5.94
C LEU A 372 0.43 -17.35 7.15
N ARG A 373 0.82 -17.85 8.34
CA ARG A 373 0.07 -17.62 9.59
C ARG A 373 0.03 -16.16 9.98
N LEU A 374 1.17 -15.47 9.89
CA LEU A 374 1.25 -14.04 10.17
C LEU A 374 0.38 -13.22 9.19
N ALA A 375 0.21 -13.70 7.96
CA ALA A 375 -0.71 -13.10 6.98
C ALA A 375 -2.19 -13.47 7.22
N GLY A 376 -2.50 -14.35 8.18
CA GLY A 376 -3.84 -14.90 8.38
C GLY A 376 -4.30 -15.84 7.25
N ALA A 377 -3.38 -16.30 6.39
CA ALA A 377 -3.72 -17.16 5.25
C ALA A 377 -4.13 -18.58 5.67
N ASP A 378 -3.79 -18.99 6.89
CA ASP A 378 -4.24 -20.24 7.50
C ASP A 378 -5.73 -20.23 7.89
N THR A 379 -6.33 -19.05 8.01
CA THR A 379 -7.77 -18.87 8.28
C THR A 379 -8.63 -18.85 7.00
N LEU A 380 -7.99 -18.88 5.82
CA LEU A 380 -8.70 -18.91 4.54
C LEU A 380 -9.56 -20.16 4.41
N SER A 381 -10.69 -20.00 3.71
CA SER A 381 -11.66 -21.08 3.46
C SER A 381 -11.03 -22.27 2.74
N ASN A 382 -11.55 -23.48 2.98
CA ASN A 382 -10.96 -24.72 2.45
C ASN A 382 -11.04 -24.82 0.93
N LYS A 383 -12.08 -24.27 0.30
CA LYS A 383 -12.28 -24.33 -1.14
C LYS A 383 -12.32 -22.92 -1.73
N LEU A 384 -11.14 -22.38 -2.03
CA LEU A 384 -10.99 -21.05 -2.62
C LEU A 384 -11.38 -21.06 -4.11
N ILE A 385 -12.21 -20.12 -4.56
CA ILE A 385 -12.44 -19.92 -5.99
C ILE A 385 -11.17 -19.33 -6.63
N PRO A 386 -10.59 -19.90 -7.70
CA PRO A 386 -9.44 -19.30 -8.36
C PRO A 386 -9.78 -17.88 -8.86
N PHE A 387 -8.90 -16.91 -8.63
CA PHE A 387 -9.18 -15.50 -8.97
C PHE A 387 -9.52 -15.29 -10.46
N ARG A 388 -8.92 -16.08 -11.36
CA ARG A 388 -9.28 -16.09 -12.80
C ARG A 388 -10.74 -16.52 -13.03
N GLN A 389 -11.25 -17.49 -12.28
CA GLN A 389 -12.64 -17.91 -12.36
C GLN A 389 -13.58 -16.84 -11.78
N ALA A 390 -13.18 -16.17 -10.68
CA ALA A 390 -13.94 -15.05 -10.13
C ALA A 390 -14.13 -13.92 -11.16
N ILE A 391 -13.08 -13.56 -11.92
CA ILE A 391 -13.17 -12.60 -13.02
C ILE A 391 -14.07 -13.13 -14.14
N ALA A 392 -13.85 -14.38 -14.59
CA ALA A 392 -14.56 -14.95 -15.73
C ALA A 392 -16.06 -15.10 -15.47
N PHE A 393 -16.46 -15.64 -14.32
CA PHE A 393 -17.86 -15.86 -13.97
C PHE A 393 -18.52 -14.60 -13.41
N GLY A 394 -17.79 -13.80 -12.63
CA GLY A 394 -18.30 -12.55 -12.05
C GLY A 394 -18.82 -11.60 -13.12
N GLN A 395 -18.03 -11.32 -14.16
CA GLN A 395 -18.48 -10.41 -15.23
C GLN A 395 -19.70 -10.94 -16.01
N ILE A 396 -19.86 -12.27 -16.13
CA ILE A 396 -21.00 -12.86 -16.85
C ILE A 396 -22.31 -12.58 -16.13
N VAL A 397 -22.33 -12.71 -14.80
CA VAL A 397 -23.53 -12.50 -13.97
C VAL A 397 -23.60 -11.13 -13.32
N GLN A 398 -22.83 -10.17 -13.83
CA GLN A 398 -22.80 -8.79 -13.31
C GLN A 398 -22.47 -8.74 -11.81
N TRP A 399 -21.50 -9.57 -11.40
CA TRP A 399 -20.95 -9.64 -10.05
C TRP A 399 -21.95 -10.09 -8.97
N ASP A 400 -23.07 -10.69 -9.38
CA ASP A 400 -24.05 -11.31 -8.50
C ASP A 400 -23.50 -12.62 -7.91
N VAL A 401 -23.27 -12.62 -6.59
CA VAL A 401 -22.71 -13.74 -5.84
C VAL A 401 -23.59 -14.99 -5.96
N ASP A 402 -24.91 -14.86 -5.81
CA ASP A 402 -25.82 -15.99 -5.81
C ASP A 402 -25.86 -16.67 -7.18
N LYS A 403 -25.85 -15.87 -8.25
CA LYS A 403 -25.77 -16.39 -9.62
C LYS A 403 -24.42 -17.04 -9.92
N VAL A 404 -23.31 -16.51 -9.41
CA VAL A 404 -21.99 -17.17 -9.55
C VAL A 404 -22.01 -18.52 -8.83
N VAL A 405 -22.50 -18.58 -7.58
CA VAL A 405 -22.56 -19.84 -6.82
C VAL A 405 -23.41 -20.87 -7.56
N TYR A 406 -24.61 -20.51 -8.01
CA TYR A 406 -25.47 -21.40 -8.80
C TYR A 406 -24.78 -21.91 -10.07
N MET A 407 -24.12 -21.01 -10.80
CA MET A 407 -23.39 -21.38 -12.02
C MET A 407 -22.25 -22.36 -11.71
N LEU A 408 -21.47 -22.11 -10.67
CA LEU A 408 -20.39 -23.00 -10.26
C LEU A 408 -20.92 -24.38 -9.91
N GLU A 409 -22.01 -24.47 -9.13
CA GLU A 409 -22.67 -25.73 -8.78
C GLU A 409 -23.16 -26.48 -10.03
N SER A 410 -23.74 -25.78 -11.01
CA SER A 410 -24.17 -26.37 -12.29
C SER A 410 -23.02 -26.94 -13.13
N LEU A 411 -21.79 -26.46 -12.89
CA LEU A 411 -20.56 -26.93 -13.52
C LEU A 411 -19.82 -27.97 -12.68
N ASP A 412 -20.41 -28.43 -11.58
CA ASP A 412 -19.79 -29.32 -10.57
C ASP A 412 -18.50 -28.73 -9.96
N LEU A 413 -18.44 -27.40 -9.86
CA LEU A 413 -17.38 -26.66 -9.19
C LEU A 413 -17.88 -26.18 -7.83
N HIS A 414 -17.28 -26.69 -6.76
CA HIS A 414 -17.70 -26.41 -5.39
C HIS A 414 -16.66 -25.56 -4.67
N TYR A 415 -16.98 -24.29 -4.44
CA TYR A 415 -16.16 -23.34 -3.67
C TYR A 415 -16.91 -22.81 -2.47
N ASP A 416 -16.19 -22.38 -1.44
CA ASP A 416 -16.80 -21.82 -0.24
C ASP A 416 -17.37 -20.44 -0.56
N ARG A 417 -18.63 -20.19 -0.18
CA ARG A 417 -19.35 -18.95 -0.48
C ARG A 417 -18.59 -17.69 -0.04
N ALA A 418 -17.96 -17.72 1.13
CA ALA A 418 -17.15 -16.60 1.62
C ALA A 418 -15.96 -16.27 0.69
N SER A 419 -15.34 -17.28 0.08
CA SER A 419 -14.29 -17.06 -0.92
C SER A 419 -14.85 -16.42 -2.18
N VAL A 420 -16.01 -16.88 -2.65
CA VAL A 420 -16.71 -16.29 -3.79
C VAL A 420 -17.03 -14.81 -3.50
N GLU A 421 -17.68 -14.51 -2.38
CA GLU A 421 -18.02 -13.15 -1.98
C GLU A 421 -16.80 -12.21 -1.89
N SER A 422 -15.71 -12.69 -1.29
CA SER A 422 -14.47 -11.92 -1.17
C SER A 422 -13.83 -11.66 -2.55
N ARG A 423 -13.57 -12.71 -3.32
CA ARG A 423 -12.82 -12.62 -4.58
C ARG A 423 -13.60 -11.96 -5.70
N LEU A 424 -14.93 -12.06 -5.74
CA LEU A 424 -15.75 -11.33 -6.72
C LEU A 424 -15.61 -9.82 -6.56
N LYS A 425 -15.63 -9.30 -5.33
CA LYS A 425 -15.45 -7.87 -5.07
C LYS A 425 -14.08 -7.39 -5.54
N LYS A 426 -13.03 -8.15 -5.24
CA LYS A 426 -11.66 -7.84 -5.68
C LYS A 426 -11.51 -7.93 -7.20
N ALA A 427 -12.11 -8.96 -7.82
CA ALA A 427 -12.09 -9.18 -9.26
C ALA A 427 -12.84 -8.06 -10.01
N GLN A 428 -13.98 -7.62 -9.49
CA GLN A 428 -14.74 -6.49 -10.02
C GLN A 428 -13.90 -5.22 -10.00
N ALA A 429 -13.34 -4.87 -8.83
CA ALA A 429 -12.50 -3.68 -8.69
C ALA A 429 -11.27 -3.74 -9.60
N TYR A 430 -10.61 -4.90 -9.70
CA TYR A 430 -9.48 -5.11 -10.60
C TYR A 430 -9.86 -4.85 -12.07
N LEU A 431 -10.97 -5.43 -12.54
CA LEU A 431 -11.42 -5.29 -13.92
C LEU A 431 -11.87 -3.85 -14.22
N GLU A 432 -12.75 -3.28 -13.39
CA GLU A 432 -13.34 -1.96 -13.64
C GLU A 432 -12.34 -0.82 -13.55
N LYS A 433 -11.37 -0.89 -12.63
CA LYS A 433 -10.41 0.20 -12.39
C LYS A 433 -9.13 0.08 -13.20
N HIS A 434 -8.69 -1.14 -13.51
CA HIS A 434 -7.36 -1.36 -14.08
C HIS A 434 -7.37 -2.07 -15.45
N HIS A 435 -8.43 -2.82 -15.79
CA HIS A 435 -8.55 -3.52 -17.08
C HIS A 435 -9.95 -3.36 -17.72
N PRO A 436 -10.49 -2.14 -17.84
CA PRO A 436 -11.85 -1.94 -18.38
C PRO A 436 -11.99 -2.44 -19.83
N GLU A 437 -10.90 -2.52 -20.60
CA GLU A 437 -10.85 -3.07 -21.95
C GLU A 437 -11.13 -4.60 -21.99
N ASP A 438 -10.78 -5.30 -20.92
CA ASP A 438 -11.01 -6.74 -20.76
C ASP A 438 -12.44 -7.05 -20.31
N ALA A 439 -13.20 -6.05 -19.87
CA ALA A 439 -14.59 -6.23 -19.47
C ALA A 439 -15.47 -6.70 -20.64
N VAL A 440 -16.31 -7.69 -20.36
CA VAL A 440 -17.38 -8.10 -21.27
C VAL A 440 -18.62 -7.26 -20.95
N ALA A 441 -18.92 -6.31 -21.82
CA ALA A 441 -20.11 -5.47 -21.73
C ALA A 441 -21.02 -5.69 -22.93
N LEU A 442 -22.32 -5.80 -22.68
CA LEU A 442 -23.31 -5.73 -23.74
C LEU A 442 -23.25 -4.36 -24.44
N LEU A 443 -23.41 -4.36 -25.76
CA LEU A 443 -23.60 -3.14 -26.53
C LEU A 443 -24.86 -2.39 -26.04
N GLY A 444 -24.84 -1.06 -26.19
CA GLY A 444 -26.01 -0.21 -25.88
C GLY A 444 -27.13 -0.36 -26.91
N GLU A 445 -26.76 -0.69 -28.15
CA GLU A 445 -27.67 -1.01 -29.24
C GLU A 445 -27.07 -2.14 -30.10
N THR A 446 -27.92 -2.80 -30.89
CA THR A 446 -27.48 -3.85 -31.83
C THR A 446 -26.37 -3.33 -32.72
N ASN A 447 -25.34 -4.14 -32.96
CA ASN A 447 -24.26 -3.82 -33.90
C ASN A 447 -24.78 -3.73 -35.34
N ARG A 448 -25.34 -2.58 -35.72
CA ARG A 448 -26.03 -2.37 -37.01
C ARG A 448 -25.12 -2.61 -38.19
N PHE A 449 -23.86 -2.17 -38.10
CA PHE A 449 -22.86 -2.34 -39.15
C PHE A 449 -22.55 -3.83 -39.38
N TYR A 450 -22.31 -4.59 -38.31
CA TYR A 450 -22.06 -6.03 -38.45
C TYR A 450 -23.30 -6.73 -39.02
N ARG A 451 -24.47 -6.43 -38.43
CA ARG A 451 -25.76 -6.98 -38.83
C ARG A 451 -26.11 -6.72 -40.30
N SER A 452 -25.88 -5.51 -40.82
CA SER A 452 -26.18 -5.17 -42.22
C SER A 452 -25.32 -5.94 -43.23
N ASN A 453 -24.19 -6.49 -42.79
CA ASN A 453 -23.29 -7.30 -43.61
C ASN A 453 -23.54 -8.81 -43.46
N MET A 454 -24.49 -9.23 -42.60
CA MET A 454 -24.85 -10.65 -42.46
C MET A 454 -25.73 -11.12 -43.61
N SER A 455 -25.53 -12.36 -44.07
CA SER A 455 -26.41 -12.97 -45.07
C SER A 455 -27.78 -13.33 -44.47
N HIS A 456 -28.78 -13.48 -45.33
CA HIS A 456 -30.14 -13.87 -44.92
C HIS A 456 -30.15 -15.18 -44.11
N ASP A 457 -29.36 -16.17 -44.54
CA ASP A 457 -29.17 -17.43 -43.84
C ASP A 457 -28.64 -17.25 -42.41
N ARG A 458 -27.66 -16.35 -42.20
CA ARG A 458 -27.07 -16.09 -40.88
C ARG A 458 -28.04 -15.33 -39.98
N LEU A 459 -28.78 -14.36 -40.53
CA LEU A 459 -29.85 -13.68 -39.80
C LEU A 459 -30.94 -14.66 -39.35
N GLY A 460 -31.30 -15.65 -40.19
CA GLY A 460 -32.23 -16.71 -39.82
C GLY A 460 -31.77 -17.56 -38.63
N LEU A 461 -30.46 -17.81 -38.48
CA LEU A 461 -29.92 -18.49 -37.29
C LEU A 461 -30.05 -17.63 -36.02
N ILE A 462 -29.84 -16.32 -36.14
CA ILE A 462 -30.05 -15.37 -35.03
C ILE A 462 -31.53 -15.29 -34.65
N SER A 463 -32.45 -15.29 -35.61
CA SER A 463 -33.89 -15.31 -35.34
C SER A 463 -34.30 -16.57 -34.57
N LYS A 464 -33.76 -17.75 -34.93
CA LYS A 464 -33.99 -19.01 -34.19
C LYS A 464 -33.49 -18.91 -32.75
N LEU A 465 -32.30 -18.36 -32.54
CA LEU A 465 -31.78 -18.11 -31.20
C LEU A 465 -32.72 -17.19 -30.40
N ARG A 466 -33.15 -16.08 -31.02
CA ARG A 466 -34.07 -15.13 -30.40
C ARG A 466 -35.41 -15.78 -30.03
N GLU A 467 -35.95 -16.65 -30.87
CA GLU A 467 -37.19 -17.40 -30.62
C GLU A 467 -37.04 -18.32 -29.41
N VAL A 468 -35.98 -19.14 -29.38
CA VAL A 468 -35.63 -20.01 -28.25
C VAL A 468 -35.57 -19.21 -26.95
N LEU A 469 -34.87 -18.07 -26.97
CA LEU A 469 -34.72 -17.22 -25.80
C LEU A 469 -36.04 -16.54 -25.39
N SER A 470 -36.91 -16.19 -26.35
CA SER A 470 -38.22 -15.59 -26.07
C SER A 470 -39.20 -16.58 -25.45
N ASN A 471 -39.03 -17.88 -25.71
CA ASN A 471 -39.85 -18.95 -25.14
C ASN A 471 -39.49 -19.31 -23.69
N GLY A 472 -38.53 -18.59 -23.08
CA GLY A 472 -38.24 -18.68 -21.66
C GLY A 472 -37.25 -19.77 -21.25
N GLU A 473 -36.48 -20.37 -22.18
CA GLU A 473 -35.43 -21.32 -21.81
C GLU A 473 -34.36 -20.63 -20.94
N ASP A 474 -34.17 -21.16 -19.74
CA ASP A 474 -33.33 -20.64 -18.66
C ASP A 474 -32.40 -21.71 -18.06
N ASP A 475 -32.37 -22.92 -18.63
CA ASP A 475 -31.42 -23.95 -18.25
C ASP A 475 -30.11 -23.85 -19.05
N ILE A 476 -28.98 -23.72 -18.35
CA ILE A 476 -27.65 -23.55 -18.98
C ILE A 476 -27.29 -24.76 -19.86
N ALA A 477 -27.59 -25.98 -19.42
CA ALA A 477 -27.23 -27.19 -20.15
C ALA A 477 -28.04 -27.32 -21.45
N LYS A 478 -29.33 -26.99 -21.41
CA LYS A 478 -30.17 -26.95 -22.60
C LYS A 478 -29.76 -25.83 -23.55
N LEU A 479 -29.48 -24.63 -23.03
CA LEU A 479 -28.97 -23.53 -23.84
C LEU A 479 -27.67 -23.92 -24.56
N GLU A 480 -26.76 -24.62 -23.87
CA GLU A 480 -25.53 -25.13 -24.49
C GLU A 480 -25.84 -26.04 -25.69
N VAL A 481 -26.68 -27.07 -25.48
CA VAL A 481 -27.07 -28.00 -26.56
C VAL A 481 -27.67 -27.24 -27.73
N LEU A 482 -28.59 -26.32 -27.46
CA LEU A 482 -29.25 -25.49 -28.48
C LEU A 482 -28.26 -24.63 -29.25
N MET A 483 -27.27 -24.01 -28.61
CA MET A 483 -26.26 -23.18 -29.30
C MET A 483 -25.45 -23.98 -30.32
N TYR A 484 -25.12 -25.23 -29.99
CA TYR A 484 -24.39 -26.11 -30.90
C TYR A 484 -25.28 -26.72 -31.99
N ASP A 485 -26.60 -26.83 -31.76
CA ASP A 485 -27.55 -27.44 -32.69
C ASP A 485 -28.14 -26.46 -33.71
N ILE A 486 -28.42 -25.21 -33.33
CA ILE A 486 -28.97 -24.16 -34.23
C ILE A 486 -28.24 -24.07 -35.59
N PRO A 487 -26.89 -24.02 -35.66
CA PRO A 487 -26.19 -23.87 -36.93
C PRO A 487 -26.04 -25.17 -37.74
N LYS A 488 -26.46 -26.33 -37.21
CA LYS A 488 -26.34 -27.61 -37.92
C LYS A 488 -27.39 -27.73 -39.03
N ARG A 489 -27.00 -28.34 -40.15
CA ARG A 489 -27.90 -28.76 -41.24
C ARG A 489 -27.72 -30.25 -41.51
N GLU A 490 -28.77 -30.91 -41.97
CA GLU A 490 -28.69 -32.31 -42.40
C GLU A 490 -27.64 -32.47 -43.51
N GLY A 491 -26.85 -33.55 -43.46
CA GLY A 491 -25.84 -33.87 -44.47
C GLY A 491 -24.49 -33.16 -44.31
N MET A 492 -24.31 -32.27 -43.32
CA MET A 492 -23.00 -31.66 -43.06
C MET A 492 -21.96 -32.67 -42.55
N SER A 493 -20.74 -32.58 -43.07
CA SER A 493 -19.56 -33.23 -42.50
C SER A 493 -19.18 -32.61 -41.14
N GLU A 494 -18.34 -33.30 -40.37
CA GLU A 494 -17.88 -32.80 -39.07
C GLU A 494 -17.07 -31.48 -39.17
N GLU A 495 -16.34 -31.28 -40.25
CA GLU A 495 -15.59 -30.03 -40.50
C GLU A 495 -16.54 -28.86 -40.78
N GLU A 496 -17.59 -29.10 -41.56
CA GLU A 496 -18.63 -28.11 -41.87
C GLU A 496 -19.42 -27.73 -40.63
N LYS A 497 -19.78 -28.69 -39.77
CA LYS A 497 -20.45 -28.43 -38.48
C LYS A 497 -19.61 -27.52 -37.58
N LYS A 498 -18.31 -27.83 -37.41
CA LYS A 498 -17.40 -27.02 -36.59
C LYS A 498 -17.22 -25.61 -37.15
N LYS A 499 -17.22 -25.45 -38.48
CA LYS A 499 -17.15 -24.13 -39.11
C LYS A 499 -18.45 -23.34 -38.87
N ALA A 500 -19.61 -23.94 -39.14
CA ALA A 500 -20.91 -23.31 -38.94
C ALA A 500 -21.13 -22.89 -37.48
N GLN A 501 -20.73 -23.72 -36.53
CA GLN A 501 -20.76 -23.38 -35.10
C GLN A 501 -19.86 -22.19 -34.77
N ARG A 502 -18.59 -22.18 -35.22
CA ARG A 502 -17.69 -21.04 -34.98
C ARG A 502 -18.23 -19.74 -35.57
N ASP A 503 -18.76 -19.79 -36.79
CA ASP A 503 -19.31 -18.62 -37.47
C ASP A 503 -20.57 -18.11 -36.75
N PHE A 504 -21.43 -19.00 -36.26
CA PHE A 504 -22.62 -18.66 -35.48
C PHE A 504 -22.26 -18.04 -34.12
N PHE A 505 -21.30 -18.61 -33.38
CA PHE A 505 -20.86 -18.02 -32.11
C PHE A 505 -20.26 -16.62 -32.32
N LYS A 506 -19.46 -16.45 -33.38
CA LYS A 506 -18.91 -15.15 -33.78
C LYS A 506 -20.02 -14.14 -34.07
N ASP A 507 -21.08 -14.55 -34.80
CA ASP A 507 -22.23 -13.69 -35.07
C ASP A 507 -22.89 -13.20 -33.78
N VAL A 508 -23.15 -14.13 -32.86
CA VAL A 508 -23.81 -13.79 -31.59
C VAL A 508 -22.93 -12.86 -30.76
N TYR A 509 -21.62 -13.11 -30.62
CA TYR A 509 -20.73 -12.18 -29.90
C TYR A 509 -20.63 -10.82 -30.56
N GLN A 510 -20.59 -10.74 -31.88
CA GLN A 510 -20.53 -9.47 -32.60
C GLN A 510 -21.80 -8.63 -32.40
N LEU A 511 -22.96 -9.27 -32.33
CA LEU A 511 -24.23 -8.60 -32.06
C LEU A 511 -24.40 -8.20 -30.58
N LEU A 512 -23.93 -9.04 -29.64
CA LEU A 512 -24.12 -8.79 -28.21
C LEU A 512 -23.05 -7.87 -27.62
N ILE A 513 -21.78 -8.08 -27.95
CA ILE A 513 -20.62 -7.46 -27.28
C ILE A 513 -19.60 -6.85 -28.24
N GLY A 514 -19.83 -6.92 -29.56
CA GLY A 514 -18.96 -6.32 -30.58
C GLY A 514 -17.57 -6.94 -30.70
N LYS A 515 -17.37 -8.17 -30.20
CA LYS A 515 -16.10 -8.90 -30.22
C LYS A 515 -16.25 -10.20 -31.02
N ASP A 516 -15.15 -10.69 -31.61
CA ASP A 516 -15.13 -11.96 -32.36
C ASP A 516 -15.28 -13.20 -31.46
N THR A 517 -14.93 -13.05 -30.19
CA THR A 517 -14.98 -14.10 -29.16
C THR A 517 -15.44 -13.48 -27.85
N GLY A 518 -15.96 -14.31 -26.96
CA GLY A 518 -16.48 -13.89 -25.65
C GLY A 518 -16.54 -15.05 -24.66
N PRO A 519 -17.13 -14.81 -23.47
CA PRO A 519 -17.32 -15.83 -22.45
C PRO A 519 -18.31 -16.89 -22.94
N ARG A 520 -18.30 -18.09 -22.33
CA ARG A 520 -19.18 -19.21 -22.71
C ARG A 520 -20.62 -18.75 -22.95
N LEU A 521 -21.09 -18.87 -24.19
CA LEU A 521 -22.28 -18.18 -24.67
C LEU A 521 -23.57 -18.59 -23.94
N SER A 522 -23.77 -19.89 -23.67
CA SER A 522 -24.94 -20.39 -22.92
C SER A 522 -25.06 -19.73 -21.54
N THR A 523 -23.94 -19.71 -20.82
CA THR A 523 -23.80 -19.06 -19.52
C THR A 523 -24.03 -17.56 -19.60
N PHE A 524 -23.48 -16.91 -20.64
CA PHE A 524 -23.67 -15.48 -20.87
C PHE A 524 -25.13 -15.11 -21.14
N LEU A 525 -25.83 -15.88 -21.99
CA LEU A 525 -27.24 -15.67 -22.30
C LEU A 525 -28.16 -15.93 -21.11
N TRP A 526 -27.83 -16.91 -20.26
CA TRP A 526 -28.56 -17.18 -19.02
C TRP A 526 -28.42 -16.03 -18.01
N ALA A 527 -27.20 -15.54 -17.84
CA ALA A 527 -26.86 -14.56 -16.81
C ALA A 527 -27.33 -13.14 -17.11
N THR A 528 -27.49 -12.83 -18.39
CA THR A 528 -27.76 -11.48 -18.88
C THR A 528 -29.26 -11.20 -18.92
N ASP A 529 -29.64 -9.93 -18.73
CA ASP A 529 -31.03 -9.49 -18.84
C ASP A 529 -31.65 -9.91 -20.18
N ARG A 530 -32.77 -10.65 -20.10
CA ARG A 530 -33.37 -11.30 -21.27
C ARG A 530 -33.91 -10.27 -22.25
N GLU A 531 -34.56 -9.22 -21.78
CA GLU A 531 -35.12 -8.18 -22.65
C GLU A 531 -34.00 -7.47 -23.43
N ARG A 532 -32.89 -7.17 -22.75
CA ARG A 532 -31.73 -6.54 -23.37
C ARG A 532 -31.07 -7.43 -24.42
N VAL A 533 -30.90 -8.73 -24.13
CA VAL A 533 -30.37 -9.71 -25.11
C VAL A 533 -31.28 -9.78 -26.34
N LEU A 534 -32.61 -9.91 -26.13
CA LEU A 534 -33.58 -9.97 -27.22
C LEU A 534 -33.60 -8.68 -28.06
N GLY A 535 -33.35 -7.51 -27.43
CA GLY A 535 -33.18 -6.24 -28.11
C GLY A 535 -31.92 -6.16 -28.98
N LEU A 536 -30.82 -6.75 -28.53
CA LEU A 536 -29.55 -6.78 -29.27
C LEU A 536 -29.54 -7.82 -30.40
N LEU A 537 -30.32 -8.90 -30.27
CA LEU A 537 -30.47 -9.94 -31.29
C LEU A 537 -31.59 -9.62 -32.31
N GLN A 538 -31.97 -8.34 -32.47
CA GLN A 538 -32.97 -7.93 -33.45
C GLN A 538 -32.54 -8.32 -34.87
N THR A 539 -33.45 -8.97 -35.58
CA THR A 539 -33.25 -9.40 -36.98
C THR A 539 -34.13 -8.65 -37.98
N ASP A 540 -35.04 -7.78 -37.50
CA ASP A 540 -36.04 -7.09 -38.31
C ASP A 540 -35.42 -5.93 -39.10
N LEU A 541 -35.35 -6.08 -40.43
CA LEU A 541 -34.80 -5.09 -41.38
C LEU A 541 -35.38 -3.69 -41.21
#